data_AF-A0A6A4R993-F1
#
_entry.id   AF-A0A6A4R993-F1
#
_cell.length_a   1.000
_cell.length_b   1.000
_cell.length_c   1.000
_cell.angle_alpha   90.00
_cell.angle_beta   90.00
_cell.angle_gamma   90.00
#
_symmetry.space_group_name_H-M   'P 1'
#
loop_
_entity.id
_entity.type
_entity.pdbx_description
1 polymer ?
#
loop_
_entity_poly.entity_id
_entity_poly.type
_entity_poly.pdbx_seq_one_letter_code
_entity_poly.pdbx_strand_id
1 'polypeptide(L)' 'MRTPQLAALPPSEGVWVEVDTAHQQLTLWRGEDLAWQCLVSTGAAGTGQQEGSGETPLGWHQIRAAIGDGQPVGCV' A
#
# COMPACT_ATOMS: atom_id res chain seq x y z
N MET A 1 -9.65 -15.70 0.74
CA MET A 1 -9.64 -14.50 -0.13
C MET A 1 -9.12 -14.92 -1.49
N ARG A 2 -9.78 -14.51 -2.59
CA ARG A 2 -9.31 -14.80 -3.95
C ARG A 2 -8.32 -13.71 -4.34
N THR A 3 -7.08 -14.08 -4.67
CA THR A 3 -6.12 -13.12 -5.23
C THR A 3 -6.65 -12.65 -6.59
N PRO A 4 -6.84 -11.34 -6.82
CA PRO A 4 -7.26 -10.83 -8.10
C PRO A 4 -6.21 -11.17 -9.17
N GLN A 5 -6.66 -11.48 -10.38
CA GLN A 5 -5.75 -11.57 -11.53
C GLN A 5 -5.30 -10.17 -11.93
N LEU A 6 -4.08 -10.02 -12.45
CA LEU A 6 -3.53 -8.72 -12.85
C LEU A 6 -4.45 -7.97 -13.83
N ALA A 7 -5.14 -8.68 -14.72
CA ALA A 7 -6.08 -8.11 -15.69
C ALA A 7 -7.36 -7.53 -15.06
N ALA A 8 -7.62 -7.80 -13.79
CA ALA A 8 -8.80 -7.33 -13.06
C ALA A 8 -8.45 -6.25 -12.02
N LEU A 9 -7.31 -5.57 -12.20
CA LEU A 9 -6.82 -4.52 -11.31
C LEU A 9 -6.82 -3.15 -12.00
N PRO A 10 -7.10 -2.04 -11.27
CA PRO A 10 -7.58 -2.03 -9.89
C PRO A 10 -8.98 -2.66 -9.76
N PRO A 11 -9.31 -3.23 -8.59
CA PRO A 11 -10.59 -3.88 -8.42
C PRO A 11 -11.72 -2.84 -8.37
N SER A 12 -12.76 -3.04 -9.16
CA SER A 12 -13.95 -2.16 -9.19
C SER A 12 -14.83 -2.29 -7.93
N GLU A 13 -14.57 -3.30 -7.10
CA GLU A 13 -15.26 -3.55 -5.83
C GLU A 13 -14.26 -3.82 -4.71
N GLY A 14 -14.66 -3.55 -3.47
CA GLY A 14 -13.82 -3.78 -2.28
C GLY A 14 -12.92 -2.59 -1.94
N VAL A 15 -11.95 -2.80 -1.07
CA VAL A 15 -11.04 -1.76 -0.57
C VAL A 15 -9.63 -2.06 -1.03
N TRP A 16 -8.95 -1.05 -1.59
CA TRP A 16 -7.57 -1.16 -2.03
C TRP A 16 -6.82 0.16 -1.78
N VAL A 17 -5.50 0.09 -1.77
CA VAL A 17 -4.62 1.22 -1.47
C VAL A 17 -3.73 1.48 -2.67
N GLU A 18 -3.63 2.75 -3.03
CA GLU A 18 -2.65 3.27 -3.97
C GLU A 18 -1.58 4.04 -3.19
N VAL A 19 -0.31 3.84 -3.56
CA VAL A 19 0.80 4.65 -3.06
C VAL A 19 1.49 5.28 -4.26
N ASP A 20 1.33 6.60 -4.39
CA ASP A 20 2.03 7.41 -5.38
C ASP A 20 3.38 7.85 -4.80
N THR A 21 4.45 7.23 -5.29
CA THR A 21 5.83 7.49 -4.83
C THR A 21 6.37 8.83 -5.34
N ALA A 22 5.84 9.37 -6.43
CA ALA A 22 6.26 10.66 -6.97
C ALA A 22 5.69 11.81 -6.14
N HIS A 23 4.42 11.68 -5.73
CA HIS A 23 3.74 12.69 -4.91
C HIS A 23 3.80 12.42 -3.40
N GLN A 24 4.38 11.29 -2.98
CA GLN A 24 4.48 10.89 -1.58
C GLN A 24 3.09 10.88 -0.91
N GLN A 25 2.15 10.20 -1.56
CA GLN A 25 0.74 10.21 -1.20
C GLN A 25 0.16 8.79 -1.19
N LEU A 26 -0.65 8.52 -0.18
CA LEU A 26 -1.44 7.29 -0.08
C LEU A 26 -2.91 7.63 -0.24
N THR A 27 -3.58 6.90 -1.13
CA THR A 27 -5.03 6.97 -1.32
C THR A 27 -5.68 5.64 -0.97
N LEU A 28 -6.71 5.68 -0.13
CA LEU A 28 -7.58 4.56 0.15
C LEU A 28 -8.80 4.64 -0.78
N TRP A 29 -8.98 3.60 -1.58
CA TRP A 29 -10.07 3.47 -2.53
C TRP A 29 -11.11 2.47 -2.05
N ARG A 30 -12.39 2.75 -2.32
CA ARG A 30 -13.50 1.78 -2.21
C ARG A 30 -14.09 1.60 -3.60
N GLY A 31 -13.67 0.54 -4.31
CA GLY A 31 -13.89 0.43 -5.74
C GLY A 31 -13.23 1.60 -6.47
N GLU A 32 -14.02 2.45 -7.11
CA GLU A 32 -13.55 3.67 -7.80
C GLU A 32 -13.70 4.94 -6.94
N ASP A 33 -14.29 4.84 -5.75
CA ASP A 33 -14.53 6.00 -4.90
C ASP A 33 -13.30 6.29 -4.01
N LEU A 34 -12.85 7.55 -4.02
CA LEU A 34 -11.83 8.02 -3.09
C LEU A 34 -12.42 8.09 -1.68
N ALA A 35 -11.94 7.22 -0.79
CA ALA A 35 -12.45 7.13 0.58
C ALA A 35 -11.61 7.96 1.56
N TRP A 36 -10.29 7.99 1.39
CA TRP A 36 -9.37 8.73 2.25
C TRP A 36 -8.02 8.97 1.59
N GLN A 37 -7.30 10.00 2.03
CA GLN A 37 -5.98 10.33 1.50
C GLN A 37 -5.08 10.97 2.57
N CYS A 38 -3.78 10.66 2.53
CA CYS A 38 -2.78 11.33 3.34
C CYS A 38 -1.42 11.45 2.62
N LEU A 39 -0.56 12.31 3.15
CA LEU A 39 0.86 12.30 2.81
C LEU A 39 1.56 11.14 3.50
N VAL A 40 2.54 10.56 2.83
CA VAL A 40 3.38 9.47 3.33
C VAL A 40 4.85 9.76 3.05
N SER A 41 5.73 8.90 3.58
CA SER A 41 7.12 8.82 3.16
C SER A 41 7.42 7.40 2.71
N THR A 42 8.03 7.24 1.54
CA THR A 42 8.48 5.93 1.03
C THR A 42 9.96 5.69 1.33
N GLY A 43 10.49 4.54 0.92
CA GLY A 43 11.91 4.21 1.08
C GLY A 43 12.82 5.31 0.52
N ALA A 44 13.77 5.78 1.33
CA ALA A 44 14.66 6.89 0.96
C ALA A 44 15.56 6.57 -0.24
N ALA A 45 15.82 5.29 -0.50
CA ALA A 45 16.55 4.80 -1.67
C ALA A 45 15.74 4.89 -2.98
N GLY A 46 14.45 5.26 -2.91
CA GLY A 46 13.55 5.31 -4.06
C GLY A 46 12.81 3.99 -4.28
N THR A 47 12.54 3.67 -5.55
CA THR A 47 11.78 2.48 -5.96
C THR A 47 12.69 1.41 -6.52
N GLY A 48 12.42 0.15 -6.17
CA GLY A 48 13.19 -1.01 -6.63
C GLY A 48 12.86 -2.26 -5.81
N GLN A 49 13.45 -3.39 -6.18
CA GLN A 49 13.01 -4.73 -5.71
C GLN A 49 14.18 -5.67 -5.42
N GLN A 50 15.38 -5.13 -5.22
CA GLN A 50 16.54 -5.92 -4.83
C GLN A 50 16.50 -6.19 -3.33
N GLU A 51 16.79 -7.42 -2.93
CA GLU A 51 16.88 -7.79 -1.53
C GLU A 51 17.91 -6.91 -0.80
N GLY A 52 17.51 -6.34 0.34
CA GLY A 52 18.37 -5.47 1.14
C GLY A 52 18.60 -4.05 0.61
N SER A 53 17.90 -3.60 -0.44
CA SER A 53 18.13 -2.26 -1.01
C SER A 53 17.54 -1.10 -0.20
N GLY A 54 16.54 -1.36 0.66
CA GLY A 54 15.78 -0.32 1.34
C GLY A 54 14.87 0.51 0.41
N GLU A 55 14.69 0.06 -0.84
CA GLU A 55 13.77 0.66 -1.80
C GLU A 55 12.32 0.20 -1.54
N THR A 56 11.36 0.97 -2.04
CA THR A 56 9.94 0.57 -2.04
C THR A 56 9.62 -0.21 -3.32
N PRO A 57 9.18 -1.48 -3.23
CA PRO A 57 8.85 -2.29 -4.40
C PRO A 57 7.55 -1.82 -5.05
N LEU A 58 7.57 -1.69 -6.37
CA LEU A 58 6.39 -1.36 -7.18
C LEU A 58 5.53 -2.60 -7.44
N GLY A 59 4.28 -2.35 -7.84
CA GLY A 59 3.31 -3.39 -8.20
C GLY A 59 2.28 -3.66 -7.11
N TRP A 60 1.46 -4.69 -7.34
CA TRP A 60 0.38 -5.04 -6.44
C TRP A 60 0.87 -5.93 -5.30
N HIS A 61 0.62 -5.45 -4.08
CA HIS A 61 0.94 -6.16 -2.85
C HIS A 61 -0.34 -6.55 -2.11
N GLN A 62 -0.25 -7.58 -1.26
CA GLN A 62 -1.35 -8.03 -0.41
C GLN A 62 -1.02 -7.73 1.05
N ILE A 63 -1.93 -7.04 1.74
CA ILE A 63 -1.87 -6.93 3.20
C ILE A 63 -2.16 -8.30 3.80
N ARG A 64 -1.17 -8.88 4.47
CA ARG A 64 -1.26 -10.23 5.07
C ARG A 64 -1.54 -10.20 6.57
N ALA A 65 -1.10 -9.15 7.25
CA ALA A 65 -1.27 -8.95 8.68
C ALA A 65 -1.26 -7.45 9.00
N ALA A 66 -1.94 -7.08 10.07
CA ALA A 66 -1.79 -5.80 10.75
C ALA A 66 -1.38 -6.13 12.20
N ILE A 67 -0.33 -5.50 12.70
CA ILE A 67 0.31 -5.84 13.98
C ILE A 67 0.35 -4.58 14.84
N GLY A 68 0.09 -4.71 16.14
CA GLY A 68 0.14 -3.62 17.11
C GLY A 68 -1.23 -3.04 17.53
N ASP A 69 -2.35 -3.64 17.10
CA ASP A 69 -3.67 -3.20 17.54
C ASP A 69 -3.81 -3.28 19.08
N GLY A 70 -4.33 -2.21 19.68
CA GLY A 70 -4.47 -2.06 21.13
C GLY A 70 -3.17 -1.89 21.93
N GLN A 71 -1.99 -1.88 21.30
CA GLN A 71 -0.72 -1.66 21.99
C GLN A 71 -0.45 -0.16 22.24
N PRO A 72 0.32 0.18 23.28
CA PRO A 72 0.81 1.56 23.46
C PRO A 72 1.64 2.02 22.25
N VAL A 73 1.66 3.34 22.03
CA VAL A 73 2.51 3.95 21.01
C VAL A 73 3.97 3.59 21.25
N GLY A 74 4.64 3.05 20.22
CA GLY A 74 6.06 2.65 20.27
C GLY A 74 6.32 1.20 20.67
N CYS A 75 5.29 0.34 20.74
CA CYS A 75 5.42 -1.06 21.17
C CYS A 75 5.23 -2.11 20.04
N VAL A 76 5.83 -1.91 18.86
CA VAL A 76 5.85 -2.88 17.74
C VAL A 76 7.29 -3.15 17.30
#